data_AF-A0A941DBX4-F1
#
_entry.id   AF-A0A941DBX4-F1
#
_cell.length_a   1.000
_cell.length_b   1.000
_cell.length_c   1.000
_cell.angle_alpha   90.00
_cell.angle_beta   90.00
_cell.angle_gamma   90.00
#
_symmetry.space_group_name_H-M   'P 1'
#
loop_
_entity.id
_entity.type
_entity.pdbx_description
1 polymer ?
#
loop_
_entity_poly.entity_id
_entity_poly.type
_entity_poly.pdbx_seq_one_letter_code
_entity_poly.pdbx_strand_id
1 'polypeptide(L)'
;MRTFTKKQVAVTGVAAVVVLGTGTAAYAYWTSTGSGTGSATTSAGAANLTLEQTSSVINMYPGDAAQSLVVKVTNNAENAAYVTSVTGVASVTQAPGAVGACDPTDYTYNGSPLPANGAFTMTWAPVDLASGGSQSTAGDSIKFNNKTTNQDGCKGATVDFAYSAQ
;
A
#
# COMPACT_ATOMS: atom_id res chain seq x y z
N MET A 1 33.97 -5.46 -106.17
CA MET A 1 34.94 -4.55 -106.81
C MET A 1 34.23 -3.25 -107.17
N ARG A 2 34.73 -2.11 -106.66
CA ARG A 2 34.40 -0.69 -106.96
C ARG A 2 32.95 -0.28 -106.63
N THR A 3 32.70 0.83 -105.92
CA THR A 3 33.27 2.17 -106.09
C THR A 3 33.39 2.95 -104.78
N PHE A 4 34.54 3.62 -104.59
CA PHE A 4 34.75 4.71 -103.64
C PHE A 4 34.24 6.03 -104.23
N THR A 5 33.55 6.84 -103.44
CA THR A 5 33.51 8.30 -103.65
C THR A 5 33.65 9.02 -102.32
N LYS A 6 34.64 9.91 -102.28
CA LYS A 6 35.18 10.63 -101.13
C LYS A 6 34.29 11.84 -100.78
N LYS A 7 34.01 12.05 -99.50
CA LYS A 7 33.99 13.40 -98.91
C LYS A 7 34.76 13.36 -97.59
N GLN A 8 35.95 13.93 -97.65
CA GLN A 8 36.91 14.13 -96.57
C GLN A 8 36.40 15.29 -95.67
N VAL A 9 36.35 15.07 -94.35
CA VAL A 9 37.29 15.57 -93.33
C VAL A 9 37.07 17.04 -92.92
N ALA A 10 36.56 17.18 -91.69
CA ALA A 10 37.02 18.08 -90.61
C ALA A 10 36.44 17.44 -89.31
N VAL A 11 37.14 16.80 -88.36
CA VAL A 11 38.42 17.07 -87.67
C VAL A 11 38.44 18.54 -87.25
N THR A 12 38.01 18.94 -86.06
CA THR A 12 38.58 18.73 -84.71
C THR A 12 37.59 19.39 -83.71
N GLY A 13 37.43 19.01 -82.45
CA GLY A 13 38.35 18.26 -81.62
C GLY A 13 37.74 17.87 -80.27
N VAL A 14 38.43 16.87 -79.74
CA VAL A 14 38.37 16.25 -78.42
C VAL A 14 38.29 17.26 -77.28
N ALA A 15 37.35 17.04 -76.37
CA ALA A 15 37.63 17.07 -74.93
C ALA A 15 36.65 16.14 -74.22
N ALA A 16 36.94 14.84 -74.31
CA ALA A 16 36.45 13.89 -73.34
C ALA A 16 37.06 14.25 -71.98
N VAL A 17 36.27 14.89 -71.10
CA VAL A 17 36.58 14.90 -69.66
C VAL A 17 35.83 13.74 -69.04
N VAL A 18 36.41 12.55 -69.22
CA VAL A 18 36.19 11.43 -68.33
C VAL A 18 37.04 11.71 -67.09
N VAL A 19 36.45 12.35 -66.08
CA VAL A 19 36.94 12.21 -64.71
C VAL A 19 36.23 11.00 -64.12
N LEU A 20 36.91 9.86 -64.22
CA LEU A 20 36.67 8.69 -63.38
C LEU A 20 37.07 9.05 -61.94
N GLY A 21 36.19 8.76 -60.99
CA GLY A 21 36.42 8.90 -59.55
C GLY A 21 36.06 10.31 -59.06
N THR A 22 34.88 10.52 -58.52
CA THR A 22 34.46 9.91 -57.25
C THR A 22 33.13 9.20 -57.38
N GLY A 23 33.16 7.87 -57.37
CA GLY A 23 31.98 7.08 -57.09
C GLY A 23 31.53 7.33 -55.66
N THR A 24 30.72 8.36 -55.47
CA THR A 24 29.69 8.38 -54.45
C THR A 24 28.43 8.80 -55.19
N ALA A 25 27.63 7.81 -55.61
CA ALA A 25 26.21 8.10 -55.81
C ALA A 25 25.75 8.61 -54.45
N ALA A 26 25.59 9.93 -54.33
CA ALA A 26 25.06 10.52 -53.12
C ALA A 26 23.59 10.10 -53.08
N TYR A 27 23.31 8.98 -52.42
CA TYR A 27 21.96 8.68 -51.96
C TYR A 27 21.63 9.79 -50.97
N ALA A 28 20.89 10.80 -51.43
CA ALA A 28 20.30 11.79 -50.55
C ALA A 28 19.18 11.11 -49.77
N TYR A 29 19.50 10.53 -48.62
CA TYR A 29 18.49 10.09 -47.67
C TYR A 29 17.92 11.33 -46.99
N TRP A 30 16.61 11.51 -47.02
CA TRP A 30 15.95 12.49 -46.16
C TRP A 30 15.98 11.95 -44.73
N THR A 31 16.67 12.62 -43.81
CA THR A 31 16.52 12.35 -42.37
C THR A 31 15.10 12.74 -41.96
N SER A 32 14.26 11.74 -41.68
CA SER A 32 13.00 11.95 -40.97
C SER A 32 13.29 11.97 -39.47
N THR A 33 13.00 13.09 -38.82
CA THR A 33 12.99 13.19 -37.36
C THR A 33 11.55 13.11 -36.88
N GLY A 34 11.31 12.30 -35.85
CA GLY A 34 10.01 12.18 -35.19
C GLY A 34 10.19 12.39 -33.70
N SER A 35 9.37 13.25 -33.11
CA SER A 35 9.25 13.38 -31.66
C SER A 35 7.94 12.74 -31.22
N GLY A 36 7.99 12.07 -30.06
CA GLY A 36 6.82 11.48 -29.42
C GLY A 36 6.80 11.90 -27.95
N THR A 37 5.61 12.21 -27.45
CA THR A 37 5.37 12.39 -26.02
C THR A 37 4.58 11.20 -25.50
N GLY A 38 4.80 10.84 -24.25
CA GLY A 38 4.05 9.82 -23.54
C GLY A 38 3.80 10.28 -22.12
N SER A 39 2.69 9.84 -21.54
CA SER A 39 2.38 10.02 -20.13
C SER A 39 1.87 8.72 -19.54
N ALA A 40 2.06 8.57 -18.23
CA ALA A 40 1.48 7.50 -17.43
C ALA A 40 0.95 8.11 -16.14
N THR A 41 -0.08 7.49 -15.57
CA THR A 41 -0.65 7.87 -14.28
C THR A 41 -0.46 6.75 -13.27
N THR A 42 -0.23 7.11 -12.01
CA THR A 42 -0.16 6.16 -10.89
C THR A 42 -1.51 6.09 -10.17
N SER A 43 -1.81 4.93 -9.55
CA SER A 43 -2.97 4.80 -8.68
C SER A 43 -2.82 5.65 -7.41
N ALA A 44 -3.94 5.98 -6.77
CA ALA A 44 -3.99 6.63 -5.46
C ALA A 44 -3.53 5.72 -4.29
N GLY A 45 -3.33 4.42 -4.54
CA GLY A 45 -2.90 3.44 -3.54
C GLY A 45 -4.06 2.70 -2.87
N ALA A 46 -3.74 1.85 -1.88
CA ALA A 46 -4.73 1.04 -1.17
C ALA A 46 -5.41 1.88 -0.09
N ALA A 47 -6.64 2.34 -0.37
CA ALA A 47 -7.40 3.18 0.56
C ALA A 47 -8.48 2.39 1.35
N ASN A 48 -8.48 1.06 1.29
CA ASN A 48 -9.60 0.26 1.79
C ASN A 48 -9.14 -0.94 2.62
N LEU A 49 -8.72 -0.69 3.86
CA LEU A 49 -8.47 -1.72 4.86
C LEU A 49 -9.69 -1.83 5.80
N THR A 50 -10.16 -3.04 6.07
CA THR A 50 -11.17 -3.32 7.11
C THR A 50 -10.54 -4.06 8.27
N LEU A 51 -10.89 -3.63 9.50
CA LEU A 51 -10.44 -4.24 10.74
C LEU A 51 -11.64 -4.83 11.48
N GLU A 52 -11.60 -6.14 11.74
CA GLU A 52 -12.68 -6.88 12.38
C GLU A 52 -12.16 -7.61 13.62
N GLN A 53 -12.72 -7.32 14.81
CA GLN A 53 -12.45 -8.13 15.98
C GLN A 53 -13.11 -9.51 15.82
N THR A 54 -12.31 -10.56 15.80
CA THR A 54 -12.78 -11.94 15.61
C THR A 54 -12.84 -12.73 16.93
N SER A 55 -12.21 -12.21 17.98
CA SER A 55 -12.31 -12.78 19.32
C SER A 55 -13.57 -12.30 20.05
N SER A 56 -14.06 -13.14 20.98
CA SER A 56 -15.13 -12.77 21.91
C SER A 56 -14.51 -12.36 23.25
N VAL A 57 -14.81 -11.13 23.67
CA VAL A 57 -14.46 -10.62 25.01
C VAL A 57 -15.77 -10.34 25.74
N ILE A 58 -16.05 -11.11 26.79
CA ILE A 58 -17.35 -11.08 27.48
C ILE A 58 -17.17 -11.29 28.98
N ASN A 59 -18.16 -10.86 29.76
CA ASN A 59 -18.26 -11.16 31.19
C ASN A 59 -16.96 -10.91 31.96
N MET A 60 -16.35 -9.74 31.78
CA MET A 60 -15.13 -9.37 32.48
C MET A 60 -15.43 -8.97 33.93
N TYR A 61 -14.65 -9.46 34.90
CA TYR A 61 -14.86 -9.18 36.33
C TYR A 61 -13.54 -9.23 37.12
N PRO A 62 -13.47 -8.63 38.33
CA PRO A 62 -12.23 -8.60 39.10
C PRO A 62 -11.66 -10.00 39.32
N GLY A 63 -10.42 -10.21 38.86
CA GLY A 63 -9.71 -11.47 39.05
C GLY A 63 -10.01 -12.54 38.01
N ASP A 64 -10.76 -12.23 36.95
CA ASP A 64 -10.95 -13.12 35.81
C ASP A 64 -9.63 -13.49 35.11
N ALA A 65 -9.71 -14.46 34.19
CA ALA A 65 -8.59 -14.79 33.32
C ALA A 65 -8.49 -13.78 32.17
N ALA A 66 -7.27 -13.55 31.68
CA ALA A 66 -7.09 -12.73 30.49
C ALA A 66 -7.78 -13.39 29.27
N GLN A 67 -8.52 -12.58 28.52
CA GLN A 67 -9.28 -13.01 27.36
C GLN A 67 -8.53 -12.61 26.09
N SER A 68 -8.56 -13.45 25.06
CA SER A 68 -7.85 -13.17 23.82
C SER A 68 -8.49 -11.99 23.06
N LEU A 69 -7.66 -11.12 22.49
CA LEU A 69 -8.07 -10.00 21.67
C LEU A 69 -7.47 -10.14 20.27
N VAL A 70 -8.27 -10.54 19.28
CA VAL A 70 -7.79 -10.82 17.91
C VAL A 70 -8.53 -9.94 16.92
N VAL A 71 -7.77 -9.23 16.08
CA VAL A 71 -8.30 -8.38 15.01
C VAL A 71 -7.78 -8.87 13.67
N LYS A 72 -8.68 -9.07 12.72
CA LYS A 72 -8.38 -9.40 11.33
C LYS A 72 -8.35 -8.13 10.50
N VAL A 73 -7.22 -7.87 9.84
CA VAL A 73 -7.05 -6.80 8.85
C VAL A 73 -7.22 -7.42 7.46
N THR A 74 -8.09 -6.83 6.64
CA THR A 74 -8.32 -7.26 5.25
C THR A 74 -8.12 -6.09 4.30
N ASN A 75 -7.36 -6.32 3.22
CA ASN A 75 -7.18 -5.36 2.14
C ASN A 75 -8.25 -5.58 1.06
N ASN A 76 -9.20 -4.66 0.97
CA ASN A 76 -10.27 -4.67 -0.01
C ASN A 76 -9.98 -3.75 -1.21
N ALA A 77 -8.78 -3.18 -1.29
CA ALA A 77 -8.35 -2.43 -2.47
C ALA A 77 -7.93 -3.36 -3.61
N GLU A 78 -7.89 -2.84 -4.83
CA GLU A 78 -7.46 -3.58 -6.02
C GLU A 78 -5.93 -3.79 -6.08
N ASN A 79 -5.17 -3.00 -5.32
CA ASN A 79 -3.72 -3.10 -5.22
C ASN A 79 -3.27 -3.59 -3.83
N ALA A 80 -2.03 -4.04 -3.74
CA ALA A 80 -1.43 -4.46 -2.47
C ALA A 80 -1.28 -3.28 -1.49
N ALA A 81 -1.28 -3.59 -0.19
CA ALA A 81 -1.20 -2.65 0.91
C ALA A 81 -0.16 -3.12 1.92
N TYR A 82 0.89 -2.32 2.11
CA TYR A 82 1.89 -2.60 3.13
C TYR A 82 1.41 -2.07 4.49
N VAL A 83 1.04 -2.97 5.39
CA VAL A 83 0.55 -2.65 6.73
C VAL A 83 1.69 -2.81 7.73
N THR A 84 2.12 -1.69 8.30
CA THR A 84 3.21 -1.58 9.26
C THR A 84 2.77 -1.81 10.70
N SER A 85 1.54 -1.41 11.05
CA SER A 85 1.06 -1.48 12.43
C SER A 85 -0.45 -1.56 12.52
N VAL A 86 -0.91 -2.13 13.64
CA VAL A 86 -2.31 -2.15 14.05
C VAL A 86 -2.39 -1.60 15.47
N THR A 87 -3.26 -0.62 15.69
CA THR A 87 -3.48 0.01 17.00
C THR A 87 -4.95 -0.07 17.37
N GLY A 88 -5.20 0.02 18.67
CA GLY A 88 -6.55 0.04 19.23
C GLY A 88 -6.71 1.13 20.28
N VAL A 89 -7.96 1.54 20.48
CA VAL A 89 -8.38 2.40 21.59
C VAL A 89 -9.56 1.73 22.27
N ALA A 90 -9.43 1.48 23.57
CA ALA A 90 -10.54 1.02 24.41
C ALA A 90 -11.23 2.22 25.05
N SER A 91 -12.54 2.34 24.88
CA SER A 91 -13.38 3.29 25.62
C SER A 91 -14.33 2.55 26.53
N VAL A 92 -14.63 3.13 27.69
CA VAL A 92 -15.50 2.50 28.68
C VAL A 92 -16.75 3.35 28.86
N THR A 93 -17.90 2.74 28.62
CA THR A 93 -19.20 3.35 28.85
C THR A 93 -19.81 2.73 30.11
N GLN A 94 -19.99 3.53 31.16
CA GLN A 94 -20.60 3.05 32.40
C GLN A 94 -22.08 2.72 32.21
N ALA A 95 -22.56 1.71 32.95
CA ALA A 95 -23.98 1.40 32.98
C ALA A 95 -24.78 2.55 33.63
N PRO A 96 -26.04 2.77 33.21
CA PRO A 96 -26.94 3.69 33.90
C PRO A 96 -27.06 3.35 35.38
N GLY A 97 -26.84 4.34 36.24
CA GLY A 97 -26.93 4.19 37.70
C GLY A 97 -25.69 3.55 38.37
N ALA A 98 -24.61 3.28 37.62
CA ALA A 98 -23.33 2.91 38.23
C ALA A 98 -22.78 4.03 39.12
N VAL A 99 -22.17 3.66 40.25
CA VAL A 99 -21.62 4.60 41.24
C VAL A 99 -20.12 4.40 41.34
N GLY A 100 -19.37 5.50 41.17
CA GLY A 100 -17.91 5.48 41.14
C GLY A 100 -17.35 5.65 39.72
N ALA A 101 -16.03 5.58 39.59
CA ALA A 101 -15.37 5.65 38.29
C ALA A 101 -15.31 4.26 37.64
N CYS A 102 -15.35 4.24 36.32
CA CYS A 102 -14.88 3.13 35.51
C CYS A 102 -14.31 3.70 34.22
N ASP A 103 -13.03 3.45 33.99
CA ASP A 103 -12.32 4.00 32.85
C ASP A 103 -11.32 2.96 32.30
N PRO A 104 -10.64 3.23 31.18
CA PRO A 104 -9.72 2.26 30.59
C PRO A 104 -8.63 1.77 31.55
N THR A 105 -8.22 2.55 32.56
CA THR A 105 -7.22 2.12 33.56
C THR A 105 -7.70 0.99 34.46
N ASP A 106 -8.99 0.65 34.45
CA ASP A 106 -9.54 -0.55 35.10
C ASP A 106 -9.27 -1.84 34.33
N TYR A 107 -8.66 -1.75 33.15
CA TYR A 107 -8.36 -2.87 32.28
C TYR A 107 -6.86 -2.97 32.04
N THR A 108 -6.38 -4.19 31.81
CA THR A 108 -4.99 -4.44 31.41
C THR A 108 -4.96 -5.05 30.01
N TYR A 109 -4.05 -4.56 29.19
CA TYR A 109 -3.73 -5.09 27.89
C TYR A 109 -2.36 -5.77 27.93
N ASN A 110 -2.28 -7.05 27.55
CA ASN A 110 -1.07 -7.87 27.64
C ASN A 110 -0.39 -7.81 29.02
N GLY A 111 -1.22 -7.79 30.08
CA GLY A 111 -0.77 -7.75 31.48
C GLY A 111 -0.33 -6.36 31.98
N SER A 112 -0.34 -5.32 31.14
CA SER A 112 -0.03 -3.95 31.53
C SER A 112 -1.31 -3.11 31.61
N PRO A 113 -1.48 -2.23 32.62
CA PRO A 113 -2.63 -1.34 32.70
C PRO A 113 -2.77 -0.49 31.44
N LEU A 114 -3.99 -0.35 30.91
CA LEU A 114 -4.26 0.58 29.83
C LEU A 114 -4.09 2.02 30.34
N PRO A 115 -3.59 2.94 29.49
CA PRO A 115 -3.57 4.36 29.81
C PRO A 115 -5.01 4.93 29.86
N ALA A 116 -5.18 6.11 30.46
CA ALA A 116 -6.50 6.75 30.59
C ALA A 116 -7.17 7.08 29.24
N ASN A 117 -6.39 7.28 28.18
CA ASN A 117 -6.91 7.44 26.81
C ASN A 117 -7.24 6.11 26.12
N GLY A 118 -7.01 4.98 26.79
CA GLY A 118 -7.33 3.64 26.31
C GLY A 118 -6.50 3.15 25.12
N ALA A 119 -5.46 3.87 24.71
CA ALA A 119 -4.67 3.53 23.54
C ALA A 119 -3.73 2.33 23.80
N PHE A 120 -3.64 1.43 22.84
CA PHE A 120 -2.70 0.30 22.83
C PHE A 120 -2.23 -0.05 21.41
N THR A 121 -1.10 -0.73 21.31
CA THR A 121 -0.55 -1.24 20.05
C THR A 121 -0.71 -2.74 20.02
N MET A 122 -1.26 -3.27 18.94
CA MET A 122 -1.44 -4.70 18.74
C MET A 122 -0.16 -5.39 18.33
N THR A 123 -0.01 -6.66 18.70
CA THR A 123 1.12 -7.48 18.25
C THR A 123 0.94 -7.77 16.76
N TRP A 124 1.71 -7.07 15.95
CA TRP A 124 1.63 -7.11 14.48
C TRP A 124 3.03 -7.20 13.87
N ALA A 125 3.20 -8.09 12.90
CA ALA A 125 4.38 -8.14 12.05
C ALA A 125 4.07 -7.40 10.73
N PRO A 126 4.88 -6.41 10.33
CA PRO A 126 4.68 -5.71 9.07
C PRO A 126 4.56 -6.67 7.88
N VAL A 127 3.57 -6.44 7.01
CA VAL A 127 3.24 -7.36 5.92
C VAL A 127 2.65 -6.60 4.73
N ASP A 128 2.95 -7.07 3.53
CA ASP A 128 2.27 -6.65 2.32
C ASP A 128 1.03 -7.53 2.07
N LEU A 129 -0.15 -6.95 2.23
CA LEU A 129 -1.42 -7.62 1.96
C LEU A 129 -1.76 -7.42 0.49
N ALA A 130 -1.71 -8.49 -0.30
CA ALA A 130 -2.23 -8.50 -1.66
C ALA A 130 -3.71 -8.07 -1.70
N SER A 131 -4.23 -7.74 -2.89
CA SER A 131 -5.66 -7.47 -3.07
C SER A 131 -6.49 -8.67 -2.60
N GLY A 132 -7.49 -8.41 -1.74
CA GLY A 132 -8.30 -9.45 -1.08
C GLY A 132 -7.57 -10.22 0.02
N GLY A 133 -6.30 -9.93 0.27
CA GLY A 133 -5.49 -10.57 1.31
C GLY A 133 -5.92 -10.14 2.72
N SER A 134 -5.69 -11.01 3.70
CA SER A 134 -5.97 -10.70 5.10
C SER A 134 -4.97 -11.36 6.05
N GLN A 135 -4.77 -10.73 7.21
CA GLN A 135 -3.95 -11.25 8.30
C GLN A 135 -4.55 -10.85 9.65
N SER A 136 -4.43 -11.71 10.65
CA SER A 136 -4.90 -11.44 12.01
C SER A 136 -3.74 -11.10 12.93
N THR A 137 -3.99 -10.25 13.93
CA THR A 137 -3.10 -10.09 15.08
C THR A 137 -3.03 -11.40 15.87
N ALA A 138 -2.00 -11.58 16.68
CA ALA A 138 -1.83 -12.79 17.50
C ALA A 138 -1.10 -12.49 18.81
N GLY A 139 -1.45 -13.22 19.86
CA GLY A 139 -0.79 -13.11 21.16
C GLY A 139 -1.31 -11.99 22.07
N ASP A 140 -2.32 -11.23 21.61
CA ASP A 140 -2.89 -10.13 22.38
C ASP A 140 -4.02 -10.59 23.30
N SER A 141 -4.14 -9.91 24.43
CA SER A 141 -5.12 -10.20 25.47
C SER A 141 -5.55 -8.95 26.23
N ILE A 142 -6.80 -8.97 26.69
CA ILE A 142 -7.40 -7.95 27.55
C ILE A 142 -7.95 -8.62 28.82
N LYS A 143 -7.87 -7.93 29.95
CA LYS A 143 -8.34 -8.42 31.25
C LYS A 143 -8.91 -7.28 32.08
N PHE A 144 -9.90 -7.55 32.92
CA PHE A 144 -10.33 -6.57 33.92
C PHE A 144 -9.41 -6.65 35.13
N ASN A 145 -8.81 -5.52 35.49
CA ASN A 145 -7.83 -5.47 36.56
C ASN A 145 -8.51 -5.73 37.90
N ASN A 146 -7.86 -6.50 38.77
CA ASN A 146 -8.29 -6.70 40.14
C ASN A 146 -7.59 -5.66 41.04
N LYS A 147 -8.20 -4.49 41.21
CA LYS A 147 -7.62 -3.42 42.02
C LYS A 147 -7.93 -3.63 43.50
N THR A 148 -7.12 -3.02 44.37
CA THR A 148 -7.40 -2.98 45.83
C THR A 148 -8.44 -1.91 46.19
N THR A 149 -8.91 -1.14 45.21
CA THR A 149 -9.94 -0.11 45.35
C THR A 149 -11.29 -0.62 44.88
N ASN A 150 -12.37 0.00 45.35
CA ASN A 150 -13.72 -0.33 44.88
C ASN A 150 -13.85 -0.03 43.37
N GLN A 151 -14.34 -1.02 42.59
CA GLN A 151 -14.58 -0.94 41.14
C GLN A 151 -16.07 -1.12 40.80
N ASP A 152 -16.99 -0.79 41.73
CA ASP A 152 -18.44 -0.91 41.56
C ASP A 152 -18.96 -0.04 40.40
N GLY A 153 -18.25 1.06 40.09
CA GLY A 153 -18.53 1.90 38.93
C GLY A 153 -18.44 1.16 37.58
N CYS A 154 -17.79 0.00 37.54
CA CYS A 154 -17.65 -0.83 36.35
C CYS A 154 -18.74 -1.91 36.21
N LYS A 155 -19.64 -2.06 37.19
CA LYS A 155 -20.70 -3.06 37.10
C LYS A 155 -21.61 -2.76 35.90
N GLY A 156 -21.63 -3.69 34.95
CA GLY A 156 -22.40 -3.57 33.71
C GLY A 156 -21.84 -2.59 32.69
N ALA A 157 -20.61 -2.08 32.88
CA ALA A 157 -19.98 -1.21 31.91
C ALA A 157 -19.71 -1.96 30.59
N THR A 158 -19.80 -1.23 29.48
CA THR A 158 -19.43 -1.72 28.15
C THR A 158 -18.03 -1.22 27.82
N VAL A 159 -17.18 -2.11 27.30
CA VAL A 159 -15.88 -1.74 26.73
C VAL A 159 -16.00 -1.80 25.21
N ASP A 160 -15.85 -0.64 24.58
CA ASP A 160 -15.88 -0.51 23.13
C ASP A 160 -14.44 -0.38 22.61
N PHE A 161 -14.16 -1.03 21.48
CA PHE A 161 -12.85 -0.97 20.84
C PHE A 161 -12.96 -0.33 19.46
N ALA A 162 -12.09 0.64 19.20
CA ALA A 162 -11.85 1.18 17.87
C ALA A 162 -10.44 0.80 17.42
N TYR A 163 -10.29 0.40 16.16
CA TYR A 163 -9.01 -0.05 15.60
C TYR A 163 -8.59 0.79 14.39
N SER A 164 -7.29 0.93 14.21
CA SER A 164 -6.71 1.51 13.01
C SER A 164 -5.47 0.75 12.56
N ALA A 165 -5.20 0.78 11.25
CA ALA A 165 -3.99 0.24 10.65
C ALA A 165 -3.27 1.35 9.87
N GLN A 166 -1.94 1.25 9.80
CA GLN A 166 -1.08 2.09 8.97
C GLN A 166 -0.15 1.24 8.13
#